data_AF-A0A2D7NK68-F1
#
_entry.id   AF-A0A2D7NK68-F1
#
_cell.length_a   1.000
_cell.length_b   1.000
_cell.length_c   1.000
_cell.angle_alpha   90.00
_cell.angle_beta   90.00
_cell.angle_gamma   90.00
#
_symmetry.space_group_name_H-M   'P 1'
#
loop_
_entity.id
_entity.type
_entity.pdbx_description
1 polymer ?
#
loop_
_entity_poly.entity_id
_entity_poly.type
_entity_poly.pdbx_seq_one_letter_code
_entity_poly.pdbx_strand_id
1 'polypeptide(L)'
;MTMTAPRCHLTRFLVLLGALAVMPPGKLVVAQDALPQRASSKTPLLFPQDEQLEAVVLEPRLRKLFESLKDPVWKVRDQATSELVANRFSNEQLLAGLRQLDLDAEQRARVLTVLSRRILEAPSGAVGIRMSTGLGEQGGVRIEAVIEGMPAAGLLKAGDLIVAIDDQSVRRSSDLTSIVQSKLPGETITVDLKRNRFDQNGDFMLDENGQVRREDLQVFFALGSISQLASDGGNVVRSSSVRSARARWVQTMLDRFAPDPLRVQLPETGVVQESFASRSITDHPALVWLTSVSGAVERGVLQVDDNLRFQVNSRLDALENQASDPRLSSEERAWVKLVISRYTALSEWSRE
;
A
#
# COMPACT_ATOMS: atom_id res chain seq x y z
N MET A 1 -20.66 1.25 -32.68
CA MET A 1 -21.58 0.12 -32.42
C MET A 1 -20.74 -1.13 -32.43
N THR A 2 -20.66 -1.96 -31.41
CA THR A 2 -21.38 -2.01 -30.14
C THR A 2 -20.53 -2.91 -29.25
N MET A 3 -20.53 -2.59 -27.96
CA MET A 3 -20.23 -3.54 -26.91
C MET A 3 -20.98 -4.84 -27.17
N THR A 4 -20.27 -5.96 -27.23
CA THR A 4 -20.90 -7.29 -27.19
C THR A 4 -20.61 -7.90 -25.83
N ALA A 5 -21.57 -7.77 -24.93
CA ALA A 5 -21.65 -8.54 -23.70
C ALA A 5 -21.83 -10.03 -24.02
N PRO A 6 -21.36 -10.94 -23.15
CA PRO A 6 -22.00 -12.23 -22.96
C PRO A 6 -22.63 -12.25 -21.56
N ARG A 7 -23.94 -11.99 -21.46
CA ARG A 7 -25.01 -13.00 -21.41
C ARG A 7 -24.83 -14.04 -20.30
N CYS A 8 -25.59 -13.81 -19.24
CA CYS A 8 -26.10 -14.84 -18.33
C CYS A 8 -26.66 -16.04 -19.11
N HIS A 9 -26.26 -17.23 -18.70
CA HIS A 9 -27.11 -18.43 -18.80
C HIS A 9 -27.05 -19.19 -17.49
N LEU A 10 -28.13 -19.02 -16.73
CA LEU A 10 -28.57 -19.97 -15.71
C LEU A 10 -28.99 -21.28 -16.42
N THR A 11 -28.96 -22.41 -15.70
CA THR A 11 -29.99 -23.47 -15.66
C THR A 11 -29.50 -24.92 -15.91
N ARG A 12 -29.49 -25.71 -14.80
CA ARG A 12 -29.88 -27.15 -14.65
C ARG A 12 -28.97 -28.27 -15.22
N PHE A 13 -28.89 -29.51 -14.72
CA PHE A 13 -29.46 -30.31 -13.59
C PHE A 13 -28.66 -31.64 -13.50
N LEU A 14 -28.61 -32.26 -12.31
CA LEU A 14 -28.53 -33.71 -11.89
C LEU A 14 -27.56 -33.82 -10.70
N VAL A 15 -27.97 -33.89 -9.42
CA VAL A 15 -28.75 -34.92 -8.67
C VAL A 15 -28.15 -36.33 -8.76
N LEU A 16 -27.55 -36.81 -7.67
CA LEU A 16 -28.06 -37.98 -6.92
C LEU A 16 -27.41 -38.15 -5.53
N LEU A 17 -28.27 -38.34 -4.51
CA LEU A 17 -28.16 -39.17 -3.28
C LEU A 17 -26.90 -39.08 -2.38
N GLY A 18 -26.93 -38.97 -1.05
CA GLY A 18 -27.99 -39.11 -0.04
C GLY A 18 -27.36 -39.69 1.24
N ALA A 19 -27.48 -39.02 2.39
CA ALA A 19 -27.36 -39.62 3.72
C ALA A 19 -27.80 -38.60 4.79
N LEU A 20 -29.01 -38.80 5.29
CA LEU A 20 -29.59 -38.12 6.43
C LEU A 20 -29.06 -38.79 7.70
N ALA A 21 -28.35 -38.05 8.57
CA ALA A 21 -28.08 -38.49 9.94
C ALA A 21 -28.48 -37.37 10.89
N VAL A 22 -29.70 -37.50 11.43
CA VAL A 22 -30.24 -36.72 12.54
C VAL A 22 -29.59 -37.22 13.83
N MET A 23 -29.02 -36.32 14.63
CA MET A 23 -28.61 -36.60 16.01
C MET A 23 -29.40 -35.71 17.00
N PRO A 24 -29.82 -36.25 18.16
CA PRO A 24 -30.76 -35.61 19.09
C PRO A 24 -30.07 -34.71 20.14
N PRO A 25 -30.83 -33.88 20.89
CA PRO A 25 -30.29 -32.92 21.86
C PRO A 25 -30.00 -33.60 23.22
N GLY A 26 -28.76 -33.46 23.70
CA GLY A 26 -28.31 -33.98 24.99
C GLY A 26 -27.48 -32.97 25.76
N LYS A 27 -27.87 -32.74 27.02
CA LYS A 27 -27.35 -31.77 27.99
C LYS A 27 -25.83 -31.90 28.24
N LEU A 28 -25.16 -30.77 28.43
CA LEU A 28 -23.88 -30.68 29.14
C LEU A 28 -23.99 -29.60 30.22
N VAL A 29 -23.80 -30.02 31.48
CA VAL A 29 -23.71 -29.19 32.68
C VAL A 29 -22.25 -29.24 33.16
N VAL A 30 -21.66 -28.04 33.23
CA VAL A 30 -20.63 -27.52 34.17
C VAL A 30 -19.30 -28.26 34.36
N ALA A 31 -18.21 -27.55 34.06
CA ALA A 31 -17.11 -27.32 35.02
C ALA A 31 -16.35 -26.05 34.60
N GLN A 32 -16.37 -25.03 35.47
CA GLN A 32 -15.36 -23.97 35.48
C GLN A 32 -14.09 -24.57 36.08
N ASP A 33 -12.96 -24.44 35.38
CA ASP A 33 -11.67 -24.34 36.03
C ASP A 33 -10.75 -23.44 35.22
N ALA A 34 -10.15 -22.49 35.93
CA ALA A 34 -9.36 -21.39 35.42
C ALA A 34 -8.05 -21.88 34.79
N LEU A 35 -7.87 -21.59 33.50
CA LEU A 35 -6.55 -21.60 32.88
C LEU A 35 -5.94 -20.19 33.03
N PRO A 36 -4.66 -20.07 33.44
CA PRO A 36 -4.01 -18.77 33.55
C PRO A 36 -3.98 -18.11 32.17
N GLN A 37 -4.62 -16.95 32.06
CA GLN A 37 -4.53 -16.10 30.88
C GLN A 37 -3.11 -15.53 30.79
N ARG A 38 -2.20 -16.30 30.20
CA ARG A 38 -1.00 -15.75 29.59
C ARG A 38 -1.45 -15.01 28.34
N ALA A 39 -1.33 -13.69 28.39
CA ALA A 39 -1.46 -12.80 27.24
C ALA A 39 -0.41 -13.20 26.18
N SER A 40 -0.76 -14.16 25.32
CA SER A 40 -0.11 -14.35 24.03
C SER A 40 -0.93 -13.55 23.03
N SER A 41 -0.32 -12.51 22.46
CA SER A 41 -0.89 -11.66 21.42
C SER A 41 -1.08 -12.48 20.13
N LYS A 42 -2.14 -13.29 20.11
CA LYS A 42 -2.66 -13.88 18.89
C LYS A 42 -3.37 -12.77 18.12
N THR A 43 -3.03 -12.65 16.84
CA THR A 43 -3.91 -12.37 15.68
C THR A 43 -3.30 -11.32 14.73
N PRO A 44 -3.29 -11.55 13.39
CA PRO A 44 -2.99 -10.51 12.40
C PRO A 44 -3.77 -9.24 12.73
N LEU A 45 -3.08 -8.11 12.93
CA LEU A 45 -3.61 -6.76 13.21
C LEU A 45 -5.14 -6.68 13.13
N LEU A 46 -5.85 -7.21 14.12
CA LEU A 46 -7.31 -7.10 14.15
C LEU A 46 -7.61 -5.69 14.58
N PHE A 47 -8.54 -5.06 13.87
CA PHE A 47 -9.03 -3.76 14.26
C PHE A 47 -9.80 -3.89 15.59
N PRO A 48 -9.53 -3.06 16.62
CA PRO A 48 -10.22 -3.15 17.91
C PRO A 48 -11.75 -3.04 17.77
N GLN A 49 -12.48 -3.87 18.52
CA GLN A 49 -13.95 -3.84 18.54
C GLN A 49 -14.49 -2.58 19.24
N ASP A 50 -15.74 -2.23 18.97
CA ASP A 50 -16.43 -1.07 19.57
C ASP A 50 -16.40 -1.10 21.09
N GLU A 51 -16.72 -2.25 21.69
CA GLU A 51 -16.77 -2.44 23.14
C GLU A 51 -15.40 -2.22 23.77
N GLN A 52 -14.33 -2.65 23.08
CA GLN A 52 -12.95 -2.45 23.53
C GLN A 52 -12.59 -0.97 23.52
N LEU A 53 -12.94 -0.26 22.44
CA LEU A 53 -12.67 1.17 22.33
C LEU A 53 -13.49 2.01 23.31
N GLU A 54 -14.70 1.60 23.65
CA GLU A 54 -15.54 2.26 24.67
C GLU A 54 -15.01 2.04 26.10
N ALA A 55 -14.37 0.89 26.38
CA ALA A 55 -13.78 0.60 27.68
C ALA A 55 -12.49 1.40 27.98
N VAL A 56 -11.85 1.98 26.96
CA VAL A 56 -10.58 2.72 27.10
C VAL A 56 -10.81 4.06 27.80
N VAL A 57 -10.14 4.28 28.94
CA VAL A 57 -10.19 5.57 29.63
C VAL A 57 -9.29 6.58 28.92
N LEU A 58 -9.89 7.63 28.35
CA LEU A 58 -9.16 8.68 27.65
C LEU A 58 -8.35 9.57 28.58
N GLU A 59 -7.06 9.72 28.30
CA GLU A 59 -6.17 10.62 29.03
C GLU A 59 -6.69 12.07 29.02
N PRO A 60 -6.64 12.79 30.16
CA PRO A 60 -7.12 14.18 30.23
C PRO A 60 -6.40 15.12 29.26
N ARG A 61 -5.09 14.91 29.07
CA ARG A 61 -4.28 15.71 28.13
C ARG A 61 -4.72 15.49 26.69
N LEU A 62 -5.02 14.25 26.32
CA LEU A 62 -5.51 13.92 24.98
C LEU A 62 -6.84 14.63 24.71
N ARG A 63 -7.76 14.61 25.68
CA ARG A 63 -9.06 15.29 25.57
C ARG A 63 -8.92 16.80 25.27
N LYS A 64 -8.00 17.48 25.96
CA LYS A 64 -7.67 18.89 25.70
C LYS A 64 -7.09 19.13 24.30
N LEU A 65 -6.28 18.20 23.78
CA LEU A 65 -5.75 18.29 22.42
C LEU A 65 -6.87 18.16 21.39
N PHE A 66 -7.79 17.21 21.58
CA PHE A 66 -8.98 17.12 20.72
C PHE A 66 -9.79 18.43 20.74
N GLU A 67 -10.00 19.06 21.89
CA GLU A 67 -10.63 20.38 21.97
C GLU A 67 -9.85 21.48 21.23
N SER A 68 -8.51 21.43 21.28
CA SER A 68 -7.65 22.39 20.57
C SER A 68 -7.67 22.19 19.05
N LEU A 69 -8.06 21.01 18.55
CA LEU A 69 -8.18 20.73 17.11
C LEU A 69 -9.38 21.44 16.45
N LYS A 70 -10.32 22.01 17.21
CA LYS A 70 -11.42 22.84 16.67
C LYS A 70 -11.22 24.33 16.90
N ASP A 71 -10.04 24.75 17.37
CA ASP A 71 -9.76 26.15 17.65
C ASP A 71 -9.88 26.99 16.36
N PRO A 72 -10.50 28.19 16.37
CA PRO A 72 -10.62 29.02 15.18
C PRO A 72 -9.25 29.40 14.56
N VAL A 73 -8.20 29.49 15.37
CA VAL A 73 -6.85 29.84 14.95
C VAL A 73 -6.14 28.61 14.37
N TRP A 74 -5.83 28.67 13.07
CA TRP A 74 -5.15 27.57 12.35
C TRP A 74 -3.87 27.10 13.04
N LYS A 75 -3.05 28.02 13.55
CA LYS A 75 -1.77 27.70 14.21
C LYS A 75 -1.94 26.84 15.46
N VAL A 76 -3.03 27.03 16.21
CA VAL A 76 -3.35 26.23 17.39
C VAL A 76 -3.72 24.81 16.96
N ARG A 77 -4.56 24.67 15.94
CA ARG A 77 -4.93 23.36 15.38
C ARG A 77 -3.74 22.60 14.82
N ASP A 78 -2.83 23.29 14.14
CA ASP A 78 -1.63 22.70 13.54
C ASP A 78 -0.62 22.24 14.62
N GLN A 79 -0.43 23.03 15.67
CA GLN A 79 0.36 22.64 16.83
C GLN A 79 -0.23 21.43 17.54
N ALA A 80 -1.55 21.40 17.77
CA ALA A 80 -2.22 20.25 18.37
C ALA A 80 -2.09 18.99 17.48
N THR A 81 -2.20 19.14 16.16
CA THR A 81 -1.96 18.05 15.20
C THR A 81 -0.53 17.53 15.31
N SER A 82 0.44 18.43 15.42
CA SER A 82 1.87 18.08 15.58
C SER A 82 2.15 17.33 16.88
N GLU A 83 1.49 17.71 17.99
CA GLU A 83 1.57 16.95 19.24
C GLU A 83 0.99 15.54 19.11
N LEU A 84 -0.08 15.37 18.33
CA LEU A 84 -0.60 14.04 17.99
C LEU A 84 0.37 13.27 17.08
N VAL A 85 1.13 13.91 16.20
CA VAL A 85 2.14 13.20 15.38
C VAL A 85 3.32 12.73 16.23
N ALA A 86 3.72 13.48 17.26
CA ALA A 86 4.87 13.20 18.13
C ALA A 86 4.79 11.89 18.95
N ASN A 87 3.80 11.03 18.69
CA ASN A 87 3.67 9.66 19.20
C ASN A 87 3.61 9.50 20.73
N ARG A 88 3.07 10.50 21.44
CA ARG A 88 2.92 10.45 22.91
C ARG A 88 1.71 9.68 23.42
N PHE A 89 0.74 9.43 22.53
CA PHE A 89 -0.49 8.68 22.83
C PHE A 89 -0.51 7.39 22.02
N SER A 90 -0.99 6.30 22.61
CA SER A 90 -1.18 5.04 21.89
C SER A 90 -2.22 5.21 20.77
N ASN A 91 -2.12 4.39 19.73
CA ASN A 91 -3.13 4.41 18.65
C ASN A 91 -4.52 4.05 19.20
N GLU A 92 -4.60 3.17 20.20
CA GLU A 92 -5.84 2.80 20.87
C GLU A 92 -6.51 4.00 21.56
N GLN A 93 -5.75 4.88 22.23
CA GLN A 93 -6.28 6.11 22.80
C GLN A 93 -6.87 7.05 21.74
N LEU A 94 -6.23 7.14 20.57
CA LEU A 94 -6.73 7.96 19.45
C LEU A 94 -8.02 7.37 18.84
N LEU A 95 -8.06 6.04 18.66
CA LEU A 95 -9.24 5.31 18.17
C LEU A 95 -10.40 5.42 19.15
N ALA A 96 -10.14 5.28 20.44
CA ALA A 96 -11.12 5.49 21.49
C ALA A 96 -11.64 6.94 21.46
N GLY A 97 -10.76 7.92 21.23
CA GLY A 97 -11.15 9.32 21.05
C GLY A 97 -12.11 9.52 19.86
N LEU A 98 -11.82 8.90 18.71
CA LEU A 98 -12.70 8.92 17.53
C LEU A 98 -14.07 8.28 17.77
N ARG A 99 -14.17 7.34 18.73
CA ARG A 99 -15.40 6.62 19.06
C ARG A 99 -16.24 7.30 20.14
N GLN A 100 -15.58 7.78 21.20
CA GLN A 100 -16.22 8.28 22.41
C GLN A 100 -16.52 9.78 22.37
N LEU A 101 -15.78 10.56 21.57
CA LEU A 101 -15.94 12.01 21.49
C LEU A 101 -16.78 12.41 20.27
N ASP A 102 -17.60 13.44 20.45
CA ASP A 102 -18.31 14.10 19.37
C ASP A 102 -17.38 15.10 18.67
N LEU A 103 -16.75 14.64 17.57
CA LEU A 103 -15.74 15.39 16.82
C LEU A 103 -16.33 15.91 15.52
N ASP A 104 -16.01 17.16 15.18
CA ASP A 104 -16.34 17.70 13.86
C ASP A 104 -15.53 17.02 12.74
N ALA A 105 -15.91 17.30 11.49
CA ALA A 105 -15.30 16.68 10.32
C ALA A 105 -13.80 17.00 10.19
N GLU A 106 -13.34 18.20 10.57
CA GLU A 106 -11.93 18.59 10.50
C GLU A 106 -11.12 17.87 11.57
N GLN A 107 -11.58 17.87 12.83
CA GLN A 107 -10.97 17.16 13.95
C GLN A 107 -10.80 15.67 13.62
N ARG A 108 -11.88 15.03 13.15
CA ARG A 108 -11.91 13.62 12.76
C ARG A 108 -10.94 13.34 11.61
N ALA A 109 -10.95 14.15 10.55
CA ALA A 109 -10.04 14.00 9.41
C ALA A 109 -8.56 14.15 9.81
N ARG A 110 -8.23 15.10 10.70
CA ARG A 110 -6.86 15.29 11.21
C ARG A 110 -6.37 14.08 11.98
N VAL A 111 -7.19 13.55 12.90
CA VAL A 111 -6.82 12.38 13.71
C VAL A 111 -6.67 11.13 12.84
N LEU A 112 -7.58 10.91 11.88
CA LEU A 112 -7.47 9.82 10.92
C LEU A 112 -6.22 9.92 10.04
N THR A 113 -5.83 11.13 9.66
CA THR A 113 -4.59 11.37 8.91
C THR A 113 -3.37 10.99 9.76
N VAL A 114 -3.34 11.40 11.02
CA VAL A 114 -2.27 11.04 11.97
C VAL A 114 -2.19 9.52 12.15
N LEU A 115 -3.31 8.84 12.40
CA LEU A 115 -3.36 7.39 12.56
C LEU A 115 -2.94 6.66 11.30
N SER A 116 -3.46 7.04 10.13
CA SER A 116 -3.09 6.43 8.84
C SER A 116 -1.59 6.52 8.62
N ARG A 117 -1.01 7.70 8.85
CA ARG A 117 0.43 7.92 8.73
C ARG A 117 1.21 7.02 9.68
N ARG A 118 0.86 7.03 10.97
CA ARG A 118 1.54 6.21 11.99
C ARG A 118 1.53 4.72 11.64
N ILE A 119 0.45 4.21 11.06
CA ILE A 119 0.31 2.79 10.75
C ILE A 119 1.08 2.40 9.50
N LEU A 120 1.01 3.23 8.45
CA LEU A 120 1.73 2.99 7.21
C LEU A 120 3.24 3.15 7.41
N GLU A 121 3.65 4.16 8.19
CA GLU A 121 5.05 4.51 8.45
C GLU A 121 5.62 3.82 9.70
N ALA A 122 4.84 3.00 10.41
CA ALA A 122 5.30 2.29 11.60
C ALA A 122 6.61 1.56 11.31
N PRO A 123 7.65 1.72 12.14
CA PRO A 123 8.90 1.01 11.92
C PRO A 123 8.62 -0.49 12.02
N SER A 124 9.29 -1.27 11.18
CA SER A 124 9.17 -2.73 11.16
C SER A 124 10.37 -3.34 11.87
N GLY A 125 10.10 -4.43 12.60
CA GLY A 125 11.12 -5.25 13.22
C GLY A 125 12.06 -5.89 12.20
N ALA A 126 13.29 -6.18 12.63
CA ALA A 126 14.31 -6.86 11.85
C ALA A 126 15.13 -7.79 12.75
N VAL A 127 15.47 -8.98 12.25
CA VAL A 127 16.27 -9.98 12.99
C VAL A 127 17.77 -9.80 12.71
N GLY A 128 18.14 -9.48 11.46
CA GLY A 128 19.55 -9.33 11.04
C GLY A 128 20.19 -10.64 10.59
N ILE A 129 19.54 -11.37 9.68
CA ILE A 129 20.05 -12.62 9.12
C ILE A 129 20.05 -12.58 7.59
N ARG A 130 20.97 -13.31 6.98
CA ARG A 130 20.95 -13.66 5.56
C ARG A 130 20.36 -15.06 5.43
N MET A 131 19.31 -15.16 4.63
CA MET A 131 18.61 -16.42 4.38
C MET A 131 19.16 -17.07 3.11
N SER A 132 19.10 -18.40 3.05
CA SER A 132 19.45 -19.09 1.81
C SER A 132 18.44 -18.86 0.70
N THR A 133 18.94 -18.73 -0.53
CA THR A 133 18.12 -18.51 -1.74
C THR A 133 17.56 -19.80 -2.33
N GLY A 134 17.93 -20.96 -1.79
CA GLY A 134 17.43 -22.26 -2.22
C GLY A 134 15.94 -22.46 -1.88
N LEU A 135 15.29 -23.38 -2.60
CA LEU A 135 13.98 -23.91 -2.20
C LEU A 135 14.14 -24.42 -0.76
N GLY A 136 13.44 -23.79 0.20
CA GLY A 136 13.61 -24.06 1.62
C GLY A 136 13.66 -25.56 1.88
N GLU A 137 14.61 -26.00 2.71
CA GLU A 137 14.58 -27.38 3.19
C GLU A 137 13.21 -27.64 3.79
N GLN A 138 12.62 -28.79 3.45
CA GLN A 138 11.23 -29.09 3.78
C GLN A 138 10.90 -28.71 5.23
N GLY A 139 10.14 -27.62 5.40
CA GLY A 139 9.64 -27.17 6.70
C GLY A 139 10.41 -26.05 7.40
N GLY A 140 11.28 -25.27 6.76
CA GLY A 140 11.90 -24.11 7.42
C GLY A 140 12.74 -23.16 6.55
N VAL A 141 13.27 -22.12 7.18
CA VAL A 141 14.19 -21.13 6.57
C VAL A 141 15.59 -21.30 7.15
N ARG A 142 16.56 -21.61 6.29
CA ARG A 142 17.96 -21.80 6.68
C ARG A 142 18.71 -20.46 6.72
N ILE A 143 19.49 -20.26 7.78
CA ILE A 143 20.36 -19.10 7.96
C ILE A 143 21.69 -19.36 7.26
N GLU A 144 22.09 -18.48 6.33
CA GLU A 144 23.41 -18.50 5.71
C GLU A 144 24.44 -17.74 6.55
N ALA A 145 24.05 -16.58 7.06
CA ALA A 145 24.91 -15.73 7.87
C ALA A 145 24.08 -14.88 8.83
N VAL A 146 24.70 -14.47 9.93
CA VAL A 146 24.14 -13.52 10.89
C VAL A 146 24.87 -12.19 10.72
N ILE A 147 24.13 -11.10 10.79
CA ILE A 147 24.68 -9.74 10.65
C ILE A 147 25.10 -9.28 12.04
N GLU A 148 26.38 -8.92 12.18
CA GLU A 148 26.92 -8.40 13.45
C GLU A 148 26.23 -7.10 13.86
N GLY A 149 26.09 -6.88 15.16
CA GLY A 149 25.42 -5.68 15.71
C GLY A 149 23.88 -5.73 15.68
N MET A 150 23.29 -6.78 15.09
CA MET A 150 21.85 -7.03 15.11
C MET A 150 21.47 -8.04 16.22
N PRO A 151 20.20 -8.11 16.66
CA PRO A 151 19.83 -8.93 17.82
C PRO A 151 19.99 -10.44 17.65
N ALA A 152 20.06 -10.93 16.41
CA ALA A 152 20.37 -12.33 16.13
C ALA A 152 21.84 -12.70 16.43
N ALA A 153 22.74 -11.72 16.46
CA ALA A 153 24.16 -11.94 16.68
C ALA A 153 24.40 -12.61 18.04
N GLY A 154 25.19 -13.68 18.05
CA GLY A 154 25.49 -14.48 19.24
C GLY A 154 24.41 -15.47 19.68
N LEU A 155 23.17 -15.36 19.18
CA LEU A 155 22.07 -16.28 19.50
C LEU A 155 21.83 -17.30 18.38
N LEU A 156 21.72 -16.77 17.15
CA LEU A 156 21.57 -17.57 15.94
C LEU A 156 22.93 -17.83 15.31
N LYS A 157 23.03 -18.92 14.55
CA LYS A 157 24.25 -19.32 13.86
C LYS A 157 23.95 -19.67 12.41
N ALA A 158 24.97 -19.52 11.57
CA ALA A 158 24.93 -20.05 10.21
C ALA A 158 24.64 -21.56 10.24
N GLY A 159 23.74 -22.02 9.39
CA GLY A 159 23.28 -23.40 9.34
C GLY A 159 22.03 -23.69 10.16
N ASP A 160 21.58 -22.80 11.05
CA ASP A 160 20.32 -22.96 11.78
C ASP A 160 19.12 -22.96 10.82
N LEU A 161 18.10 -23.76 11.13
CA LEU A 161 16.85 -23.84 10.38
C LEU A 161 15.70 -23.34 11.24
N ILE A 162 15.17 -22.15 10.94
CA ILE A 162 14.02 -21.57 11.64
C ILE A 162 12.73 -22.24 11.14
N VAL A 163 11.91 -22.74 12.06
CA VAL A 163 10.68 -23.48 11.75
C VAL A 163 9.41 -22.80 12.27
N ALA A 164 9.51 -21.94 13.29
CA ALA A 164 8.40 -21.13 13.77
C ALA A 164 8.88 -19.85 14.48
N ILE A 165 7.99 -18.85 14.53
CA ILE A 165 8.15 -17.60 15.27
C ILE A 165 6.83 -17.26 15.97
N ASP A 166 6.84 -17.02 17.28
CA ASP A 166 5.63 -16.74 18.10
C ASP A 166 4.47 -17.72 17.79
N ASP A 167 4.75 -19.03 17.83
CA ASP A 167 3.82 -20.12 17.48
C ASP A 167 3.33 -20.14 16.02
N GLN A 168 3.82 -19.25 15.15
CA GLN A 168 3.50 -19.22 13.72
C GLN A 168 4.52 -20.02 12.92
N SER A 169 4.05 -21.05 12.20
CA SER A 169 4.90 -21.89 11.35
C SER A 169 5.53 -21.08 10.21
N VAL A 170 6.85 -21.22 10.07
CA VAL A 170 7.66 -20.61 9.03
C VAL A 170 8.06 -21.69 8.03
N ARG A 171 7.51 -21.63 6.81
CA ARG A 171 7.82 -22.61 5.75
C ARG A 171 8.66 -22.01 4.63
N ARG A 172 8.51 -20.70 4.39
CA ARG A 172 9.22 -19.96 3.34
C ARG A 172 9.82 -18.68 3.92
N SER A 173 10.84 -18.16 3.25
CA SER A 173 11.49 -16.88 3.59
C SER A 173 10.50 -15.71 3.62
N SER A 174 9.47 -15.73 2.76
CA SER A 174 8.37 -14.76 2.76
C SER A 174 7.57 -14.76 4.06
N ASP A 175 7.40 -15.93 4.68
CA ASP A 175 6.60 -16.09 5.90
C ASP A 175 7.36 -15.47 7.08
N LEU A 176 8.65 -15.82 7.24
CA LEU A 176 9.54 -15.21 8.23
C LEU A 176 9.59 -13.69 8.10
N THR A 177 9.83 -13.20 6.88
CA THR A 177 9.91 -11.76 6.61
C THR A 177 8.60 -11.06 6.96
N SER A 178 7.45 -11.69 6.67
CA SER A 178 6.15 -11.11 6.97
C SER A 178 5.86 -11.06 8.47
N ILE A 179 6.17 -12.14 9.21
CA ILE A 179 5.97 -12.21 10.66
C ILE A 179 6.83 -11.15 11.35
N VAL A 180 8.14 -11.15 11.08
CA VAL A 180 9.09 -10.22 11.71
C VAL A 180 8.74 -8.76 11.41
N GLN A 181 8.43 -8.42 10.16
CA GLN A 181 8.15 -7.03 9.77
C GLN A 181 6.77 -6.53 10.21
N SER A 182 5.87 -7.43 10.60
CA SER A 182 4.59 -7.07 11.21
C SER A 182 4.73 -6.59 12.66
N LYS A 183 5.84 -6.95 13.33
CA LYS A 183 6.15 -6.56 14.71
C LYS A 183 6.92 -5.24 14.77
N LEU A 184 6.93 -4.63 15.96
CA LEU A 184 7.68 -3.41 16.22
C LEU A 184 9.15 -3.72 16.58
N PRO A 185 10.10 -2.82 16.28
CA PRO A 185 11.44 -2.89 16.85
C PRO A 185 11.37 -2.86 18.39
N GLY A 186 12.24 -3.64 19.04
CA GLY A 186 12.27 -3.82 20.49
C GLY A 186 11.27 -4.85 21.02
N GLU A 187 10.29 -5.27 20.22
CA GLU A 187 9.36 -6.35 20.60
C GLU A 187 10.12 -7.67 20.72
N THR A 188 9.91 -8.39 21.83
CA THR A 188 10.54 -9.70 22.05
C THR A 188 9.73 -10.77 21.33
N ILE A 189 10.42 -11.54 20.49
CA ILE A 189 9.83 -12.68 19.78
C ILE A 189 10.44 -13.99 20.28
N THR A 190 9.67 -15.07 20.16
CA THR A 190 10.12 -16.45 20.38
C THR A 190 10.40 -17.10 19.03
N VAL A 191 11.57 -17.71 18.87
CA VAL A 191 11.99 -18.37 17.63
C VAL A 191 12.31 -19.83 17.92
N ASP A 192 11.61 -20.71 17.20
CA ASP A 192 11.88 -22.15 17.22
C ASP A 192 12.77 -22.50 16.02
N LEU A 193 13.89 -23.15 16.30
CA LEU A 193 14.89 -23.51 15.31
C LEU A 193 15.44 -24.92 15.51
N LYS A 194 15.97 -25.48 14.42
CA LYS A 194 16.71 -26.74 14.43
C LYS A 194 18.18 -26.46 14.14
N ARG A 195 19.07 -26.93 15.02
CA ARG A 195 20.52 -26.75 14.90
C ARG A 195 21.20 -28.11 14.74
N ASN A 196 22.18 -28.19 13.83
CA ASN A 196 22.98 -29.40 13.66
C ASN A 196 23.94 -29.57 14.85
N ARG A 197 24.05 -30.79 15.38
CA ARG A 197 25.03 -31.13 16.42
C ARG A 197 26.39 -31.45 15.78
N PHE A 198 27.45 -30.98 16.44
CA PHE A 198 28.83 -31.28 16.09
C PHE A 198 29.48 -32.13 17.19
N ASP A 199 30.39 -33.02 16.81
CA ASP A 199 31.21 -33.79 17.73
C ASP A 199 32.38 -32.96 18.29
N GLN A 200 33.26 -33.59 19.10
CA GLN A 200 34.41 -32.92 19.71
C GLN A 200 35.46 -32.47 18.67
N ASN A 201 35.42 -33.03 17.46
CA ASN A 201 36.33 -32.72 16.37
C ASN A 201 35.75 -31.68 15.40
N GLY A 202 34.48 -31.29 15.59
CA GLY A 202 33.78 -30.35 14.71
C GLY A 202 33.06 -31.01 13.53
N ASP A 203 32.96 -32.34 13.51
CA ASP A 203 32.24 -33.09 12.48
C ASP A 203 30.74 -33.22 12.84
N PHE A 204 29.88 -33.32 11.82
CA PHE A 204 28.44 -33.49 12.05
C PHE A 204 28.16 -34.81 12.78
N MET A 205 27.45 -34.74 13.90
CA MET A 205 26.96 -35.93 14.56
C MET A 205 25.86 -36.55 13.71
N LEU A 206 26.01 -37.82 13.36
CA LEU A 206 24.98 -38.59 12.67
C LEU A 206 24.09 -39.33 13.68
N ASP A 207 22.82 -39.48 13.34
CA ASP A 207 21.89 -40.35 14.06
C ASP A 207 22.03 -41.81 13.62
N GLU A 208 21.21 -42.69 14.20
CA GLU A 208 21.20 -44.14 13.92
C GLU A 208 20.90 -44.47 12.44
N ASN A 209 20.36 -43.52 11.68
CA ASN A 209 20.02 -43.66 10.26
C ASN A 209 21.04 -42.96 9.34
N GLY A 210 22.15 -42.46 9.87
CA GLY A 210 23.17 -41.74 9.11
C GLY A 210 22.77 -40.32 8.70
N GLN A 211 21.72 -39.73 9.29
CA GLN A 211 21.35 -38.34 9.06
C GLN A 211 21.96 -37.42 10.11
N VAL A 212 22.20 -36.14 9.75
CA VAL A 212 22.73 -35.16 10.71
C VAL A 212 21.74 -34.98 11.85
N ARG A 213 22.19 -35.29 13.07
CA ARG A 213 21.42 -35.17 14.30
C ARG A 213 21.16 -33.69 14.56
N ARG A 214 19.88 -33.31 14.58
CA ARG A 214 19.41 -31.95 14.84
C ARG A 214 18.85 -31.84 16.24
N GLU A 215 19.20 -30.78 16.94
CA GLU A 215 18.56 -30.39 18.20
C GLU A 215 17.50 -29.31 17.92
N ASP A 216 16.34 -29.44 18.57
CA ASP A 216 15.32 -28.41 18.58
C ASP A 216 15.64 -27.42 19.71
N LEU A 217 15.71 -26.13 19.36
CA LEU A 217 16.04 -25.04 20.26
C LEU A 217 14.96 -23.97 20.16
N GLN A 218 14.67 -23.35 21.30
CA GLN A 218 13.82 -22.17 21.37
C GLN A 218 14.64 -21.01 21.94
N VAL A 219 14.68 -19.90 21.22
CA VAL A 219 15.40 -18.69 21.62
C VAL A 219 14.45 -17.51 21.65
N PHE A 220 14.70 -16.55 22.54
CA PHE A 220 13.91 -15.34 22.67
C PHE A 220 14.82 -14.12 22.64
N PHE A 221 14.45 -13.13 21.84
CA PHE A 221 15.21 -11.89 21.73
C PHE A 221 14.35 -10.74 21.20
N ALA A 222 14.76 -9.52 21.52
CA ALA A 222 14.11 -8.31 21.03
C ALA A 222 14.49 -8.04 19.57
N LEU A 223 13.52 -7.62 18.76
CA LEU A 223 13.76 -7.28 17.36
C LEU A 223 14.55 -5.98 17.20
N GLY A 224 15.38 -5.91 16.17
CA GLY A 224 16.04 -4.70 15.71
C GLY A 224 15.10 -3.89 14.82
N SER A 225 15.59 -2.79 14.25
CA SER A 225 14.82 -2.03 13.26
C SER A 225 15.26 -2.32 11.84
N ILE A 226 14.33 -2.27 10.87
CA ILE A 226 14.70 -2.28 9.44
C ILE A 226 15.67 -1.15 9.10
N SER A 227 15.52 0.03 9.71
CA SER A 227 16.40 1.16 9.44
C SER A 227 17.84 0.86 9.83
N GLN A 228 18.06 0.24 10.99
CA GLN A 228 19.39 -0.23 11.42
C GLN A 228 19.96 -1.27 10.46
N LEU A 229 19.15 -2.27 10.07
CA LEU A 229 19.56 -3.28 9.10
C LEU A 229 20.00 -2.69 7.74
N ALA A 230 19.32 -1.63 7.30
CA ALA A 230 19.67 -0.93 6.07
C ALA A 230 21.00 -0.17 6.19
N SER A 231 21.25 0.45 7.35
CA SER A 231 22.49 1.17 7.63
C SER A 231 23.71 0.25 7.68
N ASP A 232 23.55 -0.97 8.17
CA ASP A 232 24.64 -1.96 8.29
C ASP A 232 24.96 -2.69 6.98
N GLY A 233 24.55 -2.13 5.83
CA GLY A 233 24.82 -2.69 4.50
C GLY A 233 24.01 -3.96 4.16
N GLY A 234 22.97 -4.26 4.94
CA GLY A 234 22.08 -5.39 4.70
C GLY A 234 21.16 -5.14 3.50
N ASN A 235 20.97 -6.16 2.66
CA ASN A 235 19.94 -6.10 1.62
C ASN A 235 18.56 -6.29 2.26
N VAL A 236 17.74 -5.22 2.27
CA VAL A 236 16.43 -5.22 2.92
C VAL A 236 15.35 -5.77 1.99
N VAL A 237 14.94 -7.01 2.23
CA VAL A 237 13.75 -7.59 1.61
C VAL A 237 12.51 -7.09 2.35
N ARG A 238 11.64 -6.32 1.70
CA ARG A 238 10.37 -5.85 2.31
C ARG A 238 9.21 -6.78 1.96
N SER A 239 8.38 -7.14 2.94
CA SER A 239 7.18 -7.94 2.73
C SER A 239 6.06 -7.10 2.10
N SER A 240 5.61 -7.50 0.91
CA SER A 240 4.39 -6.95 0.29
C SER A 240 3.16 -7.25 1.14
N SER A 241 3.08 -8.43 1.76
CA SER A 241 1.99 -8.87 2.62
C SER A 241 1.77 -7.94 3.82
N VAL A 242 2.85 -7.48 4.46
CA VAL A 242 2.78 -6.55 5.61
C VAL A 242 2.27 -5.18 5.16
N ARG A 243 2.77 -4.67 4.02
CA ARG A 243 2.27 -3.41 3.45
C ARG A 243 0.77 -3.51 3.13
N SER A 244 0.35 -4.60 2.49
CA SER A 244 -1.06 -4.86 2.18
C SER A 244 -1.92 -5.03 3.43
N ALA A 245 -1.40 -5.63 4.50
CA ALA A 245 -2.10 -5.74 5.78
C ALA A 245 -2.32 -4.36 6.43
N ARG A 246 -1.27 -3.52 6.49
CA ARG A 246 -1.38 -2.15 7.00
C ARG A 246 -2.34 -1.30 6.18
N ALA A 247 -2.28 -1.40 4.85
CA ALA A 247 -3.20 -0.69 3.97
C ALA A 247 -4.66 -1.10 4.21
N ARG A 248 -4.93 -2.42 4.34
CA ARG A 248 -6.28 -2.92 4.69
C ARG A 248 -6.74 -2.39 6.04
N TRP A 249 -5.86 -2.36 7.03
CA TRP A 249 -6.18 -1.82 8.35
C TRP A 249 -6.59 -0.34 8.26
N VAL A 250 -5.83 0.46 7.51
CA VAL A 250 -6.18 1.88 7.25
C VAL A 250 -7.52 2.00 6.54
N GLN A 251 -7.80 1.17 5.53
CA GLN A 251 -9.11 1.20 4.88
C GLN A 251 -10.24 0.87 5.86
N THR A 252 -10.11 -0.18 6.68
CA THR A 252 -11.10 -0.51 7.71
C THR A 252 -11.31 0.63 8.71
N MET A 253 -10.23 1.33 9.08
CA MET A 253 -10.32 2.53 9.94
C MET A 253 -11.15 3.62 9.27
N LEU A 254 -10.86 3.92 8.00
CA LEU A 254 -11.52 4.98 7.24
C LEU A 254 -12.99 4.62 7.01
N ASP A 255 -13.32 3.39 6.63
CA ASP A 255 -14.70 2.94 6.43
C ASP A 255 -15.55 3.12 7.70
N ARG A 256 -14.94 2.95 8.87
CA ARG A 256 -15.64 3.03 10.16
C ARG A 256 -15.72 4.44 10.74
N PHE A 257 -14.70 5.26 10.50
CA PHE A 257 -14.55 6.53 11.20
C PHE A 257 -14.42 7.75 10.29
N ALA A 258 -14.24 7.62 8.97
CA ALA A 258 -14.21 8.79 8.11
C ALA A 258 -15.59 9.48 8.08
N PRO A 259 -15.64 10.82 8.03
CA PRO A 259 -16.90 11.51 7.80
C PRO A 259 -17.42 11.17 6.40
N ASP A 260 -18.74 11.20 6.22
CA ASP A 260 -19.35 11.02 4.89
C ASP A 260 -18.75 12.03 3.90
N PRO A 261 -18.38 11.59 2.69
CA PRO A 261 -17.79 12.48 1.71
C PRO A 261 -18.77 13.61 1.38
N LEU A 262 -18.34 14.86 1.60
CA LEU A 262 -19.13 16.03 1.26
C LEU A 262 -19.33 16.05 -0.26
N ARG A 263 -20.56 15.80 -0.70
CA ARG A 263 -20.94 15.97 -2.11
C ARG A 263 -21.08 17.46 -2.38
N VAL A 264 -19.98 18.09 -2.78
CA VAL A 264 -20.01 19.44 -3.32
C VAL A 264 -20.48 19.35 -4.76
N GLN A 265 -21.69 19.84 -5.03
CA GLN A 265 -22.03 20.24 -6.38
C GLN A 265 -21.20 21.47 -6.68
N LEU A 266 -20.19 21.29 -7.53
CA LEU A 266 -19.53 22.45 -8.12
C LEU A 266 -20.64 23.27 -8.79
N PRO A 267 -20.71 24.60 -8.55
CA PRO A 267 -21.56 25.42 -9.39
C PRO A 267 -21.19 25.07 -10.83
N GLU A 268 -22.19 24.79 -11.67
CA GLU A 268 -21.93 24.73 -13.10
C GLU A 268 -21.19 26.02 -13.40
N THR A 269 -19.89 25.94 -13.70
CA THR A 269 -19.14 27.06 -14.25
C THR A 269 -20.02 27.46 -15.40
N GLY A 270 -20.75 28.57 -15.26
CA GLY A 270 -21.59 29.10 -16.31
C GLY A 270 -20.66 29.13 -17.48
N VAL A 271 -20.92 28.26 -18.46
CA VAL A 271 -20.13 28.20 -19.67
C VAL A 271 -20.35 29.59 -20.23
N VAL A 272 -19.40 30.49 -20.03
CA VAL A 272 -19.25 31.64 -20.90
C VAL A 272 -19.00 30.94 -22.22
N GLN A 273 -20.06 30.78 -23.00
CA GLN A 273 -19.98 30.37 -24.39
C GLN A 273 -19.27 31.54 -25.08
N GLU A 274 -17.96 31.67 -24.86
CA GLU A 274 -17.10 32.31 -25.83
C GLU A 274 -17.36 31.54 -27.12
N SER A 275 -18.12 32.16 -28.02
CA SER A 275 -18.37 31.62 -29.36
C SER A 275 -17.01 31.19 -29.92
N PHE A 276 -16.97 30.03 -30.58
CA PHE A 276 -15.74 29.60 -31.24
C PHE A 276 -15.25 30.63 -32.26
N ALA A 277 -16.13 31.52 -32.73
CA ALA A 277 -15.80 32.66 -33.58
C ALA A 277 -14.90 33.72 -32.91
N SER A 278 -14.89 33.84 -31.56
CA SER A 278 -14.04 34.79 -30.85
C SER A 278 -12.68 34.22 -30.42
N ARG A 279 -12.43 32.93 -30.65
CA ARG A 279 -11.15 32.29 -30.32
C ARG A 279 -10.10 32.61 -31.36
N SER A 280 -8.95 33.13 -30.92
CA SER A 280 -7.82 33.36 -31.82
C SER A 280 -7.35 32.04 -32.45
N ILE A 281 -7.30 32.01 -33.78
CA ILE A 281 -6.76 30.87 -34.52
C ILE A 281 -5.25 30.73 -34.33
N THR A 282 -4.52 31.83 -34.06
CA THR A 282 -3.06 31.83 -33.98
C THR A 282 -2.51 31.02 -32.80
N ASP A 283 -3.32 30.87 -31.75
CA ASP A 283 -2.93 30.16 -30.53
C ASP A 283 -3.17 28.64 -30.64
N HIS A 284 -3.67 28.17 -31.79
CA HIS A 284 -3.86 26.75 -32.01
C HIS A 284 -2.50 26.03 -31.97
N PRO A 285 -2.34 24.93 -31.20
CA PRO A 285 -1.06 24.25 -31.01
C PRO A 285 -0.34 23.86 -32.32
N ALA A 286 -1.11 23.45 -33.33
CA ALA A 286 -0.56 23.13 -34.66
C ALA A 286 0.04 24.36 -35.36
N LEU A 287 -0.59 25.53 -35.25
CA LEU A 287 -0.11 26.77 -35.88
C LEU A 287 1.09 27.35 -35.13
N VAL A 288 1.09 27.30 -33.80
CA VAL A 288 2.24 27.69 -32.97
C VAL A 288 3.46 26.82 -33.31
N TRP A 289 3.27 25.50 -33.38
CA TRP A 289 4.33 24.58 -33.78
C TRP A 289 4.84 24.88 -35.19
N LEU A 290 3.94 25.00 -36.18
CA LEU A 290 4.34 25.23 -37.57
C LEU A 290 5.08 26.57 -37.75
N THR A 291 4.66 27.62 -37.06
CA THR A 291 5.33 28.93 -37.08
C THR A 291 6.75 28.85 -36.47
N SER A 292 6.93 28.04 -35.42
CA SER A 292 8.26 27.83 -34.84
C SER A 292 9.18 27.07 -35.79
N VAL A 293 8.64 26.08 -36.51
CA VAL A 293 9.36 25.27 -37.49
C VAL A 293 9.71 26.07 -38.72
N SER A 294 8.76 26.79 -39.32
CA SER A 294 9.00 27.63 -40.51
C SER A 294 10.06 28.69 -40.23
N GLY A 295 9.99 29.35 -39.07
CA GLY A 295 11.03 30.31 -38.68
C GLY A 295 12.41 29.68 -38.47
N ALA A 296 12.49 28.42 -38.04
CA ALA A 296 13.77 27.70 -37.92
C ALA A 296 14.34 27.30 -39.30
N VAL A 297 13.48 26.94 -40.25
CA VAL A 297 13.84 26.66 -41.65
C VAL A 297 14.33 27.93 -42.35
N GLU A 298 13.61 29.04 -42.20
CA GLU A 298 14.00 30.35 -42.77
C GLU A 298 15.36 30.83 -42.24
N ARG A 299 15.67 30.56 -40.98
CA ARG A 299 16.98 30.89 -40.37
C ARG A 299 18.09 29.90 -40.74
N GLY A 300 17.80 28.87 -41.54
CA GLY A 300 18.75 27.81 -41.91
C GLY A 300 19.17 26.89 -40.76
N VAL A 301 18.47 26.97 -39.61
CA VAL A 301 18.75 26.16 -38.42
C VAL A 301 18.21 24.73 -38.59
N LEU A 302 17.12 24.59 -39.36
CA LEU A 302 16.48 23.32 -39.64
C LEU A 302 16.46 23.07 -41.14
N GLN A 303 16.90 21.90 -41.58
CA GLN A 303 16.84 21.46 -42.97
C GLN A 303 15.52 20.74 -43.24
N VAL A 304 14.97 20.91 -44.44
CA VAL A 304 13.73 20.22 -44.85
C VAL A 304 14.07 18.81 -45.30
N ASP A 305 13.82 17.84 -44.42
CA ASP A 305 13.98 16.41 -44.71
C ASP A 305 12.62 15.68 -44.77
N ASP A 306 12.64 14.42 -45.20
CA ASP A 306 11.42 13.60 -45.35
C ASP A 306 10.67 13.40 -44.02
N ASN A 307 11.39 13.40 -42.89
CA ASN A 307 10.81 13.27 -41.57
C ASN A 307 10.06 14.55 -41.16
N LEU A 308 10.61 15.72 -41.47
CA LEU A 308 9.95 17.00 -41.24
C LEU A 308 8.70 17.14 -42.10
N ARG A 309 8.78 16.79 -43.39
CA ARG A 309 7.62 16.75 -44.29
C ARG A 309 6.54 15.81 -43.78
N PHE A 310 6.91 14.62 -43.31
CA PHE A 310 5.97 13.66 -42.71
C PHE A 310 5.28 14.23 -41.46
N GLN A 311 6.01 14.93 -40.58
CA GLN A 311 5.44 15.56 -39.39
C GLN A 311 4.47 16.69 -39.72
N VAL A 312 4.80 17.52 -40.72
CA VAL A 312 3.92 18.61 -41.18
C VAL A 312 2.62 18.04 -41.75
N ASN A 313 2.71 17.02 -42.61
CA ASN A 313 1.55 16.37 -43.24
C ASN A 313 0.69 15.60 -42.23
N SER A 314 1.29 14.83 -41.32
CA SER A 314 0.55 14.06 -40.31
C SER A 314 -0.29 14.96 -39.39
N ARG A 315 0.18 16.18 -39.12
CA ARG A 315 -0.55 17.17 -38.33
C ARG A 315 -1.67 17.84 -39.13
N LEU A 316 -1.50 18.03 -40.44
CA LEU A 316 -2.58 18.47 -41.33
C LEU A 316 -3.68 17.41 -41.39
N ASP A 317 -3.33 16.14 -41.57
CA ASP A 317 -4.26 15.02 -41.56
C ASP A 317 -5.04 14.92 -40.23
N ALA A 318 -4.37 15.18 -39.11
CA ALA A 318 -5.02 15.22 -37.80
C ALA A 318 -6.07 16.34 -37.70
N LEU A 319 -5.78 17.52 -38.26
CA LEU A 319 -6.72 18.64 -38.30
C LEU A 319 -7.91 18.34 -39.22
N GLU A 320 -7.67 17.72 -40.37
CA GLU A 320 -8.73 17.30 -41.32
C GLU A 320 -9.64 16.22 -40.73
N ASN A 321 -9.06 15.25 -40.02
CA ASN A 321 -9.81 14.25 -39.27
C ASN A 321 -10.64 14.89 -38.14
N GLN A 322 -10.07 15.88 -37.43
CA GLN A 322 -10.80 16.65 -36.44
C GLN A 322 -11.99 17.37 -37.08
N ALA A 323 -11.81 18.09 -38.19
CA ALA A 323 -12.90 18.80 -38.88
C ALA A 323 -14.03 17.87 -39.36
N SER A 324 -13.73 16.58 -39.54
CA SER A 324 -14.66 15.54 -39.98
C SER A 324 -15.42 14.87 -38.83
N ASP A 325 -15.13 15.20 -37.56
CA ASP A 325 -15.84 14.61 -36.41
C ASP A 325 -17.33 15.02 -36.42
N PRO A 326 -18.28 14.05 -36.46
CA PRO A 326 -19.71 14.32 -36.44
C PRO A 326 -20.19 15.00 -35.15
N ARG A 327 -19.40 14.94 -34.07
CA ARG A 327 -19.75 15.51 -32.75
C ARG A 327 -19.47 17.00 -32.64
N LEU A 328 -18.76 17.59 -33.60
CA LEU A 328 -18.48 19.04 -33.61
C LEU A 328 -19.72 19.84 -34.01
N SER A 329 -19.94 20.94 -33.31
CA SER A 329 -20.89 21.99 -33.69
C SER A 329 -20.48 22.65 -35.02
N SER A 330 -21.43 23.36 -35.64
CA SER A 330 -21.18 24.10 -36.89
C SER A 330 -20.12 25.19 -36.73
N GLU A 331 -20.10 25.90 -35.59
CA GLU A 331 -19.10 26.94 -35.29
C GLU A 331 -17.71 26.35 -35.06
N GLU A 332 -17.62 25.27 -34.28
CA GLU A 332 -16.35 24.56 -34.06
C GLU A 332 -15.75 24.04 -35.37
N ARG A 333 -16.58 23.44 -36.22
CA ARG A 333 -16.14 22.94 -37.53
C ARG A 333 -15.66 24.07 -38.43
N ALA A 334 -16.32 25.23 -38.41
CA ALA A 334 -15.89 26.40 -39.16
C ALA A 334 -14.54 26.93 -38.64
N TRP A 335 -14.35 26.96 -37.32
CA TRP A 335 -13.10 27.38 -36.69
C TRP A 335 -11.92 26.45 -37.04
N VAL A 336 -12.10 25.13 -36.94
CA VAL A 336 -11.05 24.17 -37.33
C VAL A 336 -10.71 24.30 -38.82
N LYS A 337 -11.68 24.58 -39.69
CA LYS A 337 -11.42 24.84 -41.12
C LYS A 337 -10.57 26.10 -41.35
N LEU A 338 -10.75 27.15 -40.55
CA LEU A 338 -9.88 28.33 -40.59
C LEU A 338 -8.44 27.99 -40.17
N VAL A 339 -8.28 27.17 -39.13
CA VAL A 339 -6.97 26.66 -38.70
C VAL A 339 -6.30 25.84 -39.80
N ILE A 340 -7.03 24.93 -40.45
CA ILE A 340 -6.54 24.14 -41.60
C ILE A 340 -6.09 25.06 -42.72
N SER A 341 -6.92 26.03 -43.12
CA SER A 341 -6.58 26.96 -44.20
C SER A 341 -5.29 27.74 -43.91
N ARG A 342 -5.14 28.24 -42.68
CA ARG A 342 -3.92 28.94 -42.26
C ARG A 342 -2.71 28.02 -42.18
N TYR A 343 -2.89 26.78 -41.70
CA TYR A 343 -1.82 25.79 -41.58
C TYR A 343 -1.31 25.39 -42.96
N THR A 344 -2.21 25.12 -43.92
CA THR A 344 -1.85 24.80 -45.30
C THR A 344 -1.03 25.91 -45.93
N ALA A 345 -1.47 27.17 -45.80
CA ALA A 345 -0.74 28.34 -46.32
C ALA A 345 0.66 28.50 -45.70
N LEU A 346 0.81 28.22 -44.40
CA LEU A 346 2.11 28.29 -43.71
C LEU A 346 3.02 27.08 -43.99
N SER A 347 2.49 25.99 -44.54
CA SER A 347 3.23 24.76 -44.85
C SER A 347 3.65 24.64 -46.32
N GLU A 348 3.44 25.67 -47.14
CA GLU A 348 3.75 25.60 -48.59
C GLU A 348 5.23 25.29 -48.86
N TRP A 349 6.14 25.81 -48.03
CA TRP A 349 7.58 25.55 -48.12
C TRP A 349 7.96 24.06 -47.96
N SER A 350 7.10 23.22 -47.37
CA SER A 350 7.41 21.80 -47.18
C SER A 350 7.03 20.93 -48.39
N ARG A 351 6.38 21.51 -49.41
CA ARG A 351 5.93 20.81 -50.62
C ARG A 351 6.91 20.93 -51.81
N GLU A 352 7.74 21.95 -51.81
CA GLU A 352 8.94 22.05 -52.65
C GLU A 352 10.04 21.14 -52.09
#